data_AF-A0AAW2DCT5-F1
#
_entry.id   AF-A0AAW2DCT5-F1
#
_cell.length_a   1.000
_cell.length_b   1.000
_cell.length_c   1.000
_cell.angle_alpha   90.00
_cell.angle_beta   90.00
_cell.angle_gamma   90.00
#
_symmetry.space_group_name_H-M   'P 1'
#
loop_
_entity.id
_entity.type
_entity.pdbx_description
1 polymer ?
#
loop_
_entity_poly.entity_id
_entity_poly.type
_entity_poly.pdbx_seq_one_letter_code
_entity_poly.pdbx_strand_id
1 'polypeptide(L)'
;MLLSKSAREVSKFANVALVDIDSNEIQVYVKYFDITFIPSTVFFFNAHHMKMDFGTADHTKWVGAFHKKQDFIDVVEAIYRGAMKGKLIVSCPLPPERIPKYQLLYKDV
;
A
#
# COMPACT_ATOMS: atom_id res chain seq x y z
N MET A 1 3.86 -16.74 -1.27
CA MET A 1 3.28 -15.49 -0.72
C MET A 1 2.09 -15.05 -1.58
N LEU A 2 1.06 -14.46 -0.96
CA LEU A 2 -0.19 -14.01 -1.61
C LEU A 2 0.08 -13.06 -2.79
N LEU A 3 1.03 -12.12 -2.64
CA LEU A 3 1.39 -11.13 -3.66
C LEU A 3 1.89 -11.78 -4.96
N SER A 4 2.72 -12.82 -4.88
CA SER A 4 3.21 -13.56 -6.05
C SER A 4 2.07 -14.25 -6.83
N LYS A 5 1.01 -14.70 -6.14
CA LYS A 5 -0.17 -15.30 -6.79
C LYS A 5 -1.09 -14.27 -7.43
N SER A 6 -1.12 -13.03 -6.93
CA SER A 6 -1.92 -11.92 -7.47
C SER A 6 -1.21 -11.14 -8.56
N ALA A 7 0.13 -11.15 -8.58
CA ALA A 7 0.94 -10.41 -9.55
C ALA A 7 0.50 -10.67 -11.00
N ARG A 8 0.15 -11.93 -11.33
CA ARG A 8 -0.34 -12.30 -12.67
C ARG A 8 -1.74 -11.76 -12.99
N GLU A 9 -2.60 -11.58 -11.98
CA GLU A 9 -3.95 -11.07 -12.19
C GLU A 9 -3.97 -9.55 -12.32
N VAL A 10 -3.08 -8.86 -11.61
CA VAL A 10 -2.93 -7.41 -11.72
C VAL A 10 -1.96 -6.99 -12.84
N SER A 11 -1.31 -7.93 -13.53
CA SER A 11 -0.22 -7.63 -14.49
C SER A 11 -0.63 -6.74 -15.65
N LYS A 12 -1.93 -6.64 -15.94
CA LYS A 12 -2.47 -5.73 -16.98
C LYS A 12 -2.46 -4.26 -16.55
N PHE A 13 -2.36 -3.97 -15.25
CA PHE A 13 -2.51 -2.61 -14.71
C PHE A 13 -1.58 -2.29 -13.53
N ALA A 14 -0.76 -3.24 -13.06
CA ALA A 14 0.25 -3.01 -12.03
C ALA A 14 1.45 -3.95 -12.17
N ASN A 15 2.61 -3.47 -11.73
CA ASN A 15 3.80 -4.29 -11.50
C ASN A 15 4.09 -4.33 -10.00
N VAL A 16 4.42 -5.51 -9.47
CA VAL A 16 4.67 -5.71 -8.03
C VAL A 16 6.14 -6.03 -7.83
N ALA A 17 6.83 -5.19 -7.07
CA ALA A 17 8.22 -5.40 -6.69
C ALA A 17 8.31 -5.69 -5.18
N LEU A 18 9.17 -6.65 -4.82
CA LEU A 18 9.60 -6.85 -3.44
C LEU A 18 10.87 -6.05 -3.22
N VAL A 19 10.96 -5.39 -2.07
CA VAL A 19 12.07 -4.53 -1.72
C VAL A 19 12.64 -5.01 -0.38
N ASP A 20 13.94 -5.24 -0.35
CA ASP A 20 14.66 -5.52 0.88
C ASP A 20 14.91 -4.21 1.64
N ILE A 21 14.33 -4.10 2.83
CA ILE A 21 14.44 -2.90 3.65
C ILE A 21 15.84 -2.70 4.20
N ASP A 22 16.65 -3.76 4.34
CA ASP A 22 18.00 -3.68 4.90
C ASP A 22 19.03 -3.21 3.86
N SER A 23 18.64 -3.08 2.59
CA SER A 23 19.51 -2.53 1.54
C SER A 23 19.77 -1.04 1.76
N ASN A 24 21.05 -0.64 1.67
CA ASN A 24 21.51 0.74 1.87
C ASN A 24 20.79 1.76 0.97
N GLU A 25 20.49 1.37 -0.27
CA GLU A 25 19.80 2.24 -1.24
C GLU A 25 18.32 2.46 -0.90
N ILE A 26 17.73 1.54 -0.11
CA ILE A 26 16.32 1.57 0.29
C ILE A 26 16.11 2.35 1.58
N GLN A 27 17.14 2.47 2.42
CA GLN A 27 17.09 3.18 3.70
C GLN A 27 16.61 4.64 3.58
N VAL A 28 16.89 5.31 2.45
CA VAL A 28 16.34 6.66 2.19
C VAL A 28 14.81 6.64 2.06
N TYR A 29 14.25 5.62 1.41
CA TYR A 29 12.80 5.46 1.25
C TYR A 29 12.14 4.99 2.55
N VAL A 30 12.80 4.14 3.34
CA VAL A 30 12.34 3.73 4.67
C VAL A 30 12.15 4.95 5.56
N LYS A 31 13.14 5.86 5.59
CA LYS A 31 13.05 7.12 6.33
C LYS A 31 12.00 8.06 5.76
N TYR A 32 11.95 8.20 4.42
CA TYR A 32 11.01 9.09 3.75
C TYR A 32 9.54 8.70 3.98
N PHE A 33 9.23 7.41 3.93
CA PHE A 33 7.87 6.89 4.16
C PHE A 33 7.57 6.54 5.62
N ASP A 34 8.51 6.79 6.54
CA ASP A 34 8.39 6.43 7.95
C ASP A 34 7.94 4.97 8.15
N ILE A 35 8.66 4.04 7.51
CA ILE A 35 8.35 2.61 7.57
C ILE A 35 8.89 2.06 8.90
N THR A 36 7.99 1.95 9.88
CA THR A 36 8.26 1.37 11.20
C THR A 36 7.77 -0.07 11.34
N PHE A 37 6.79 -0.47 10.52
CA PHE A 37 6.18 -1.79 10.55
C PHE A 37 6.25 -2.48 9.19
N ILE A 38 6.52 -3.78 9.21
CA ILE A 38 6.67 -4.63 8.02
C ILE A 38 5.66 -5.77 8.11
N PRO A 39 4.99 -6.15 6.99
CA PRO A 39 5.15 -5.58 5.65
C PRO A 39 4.51 -4.19 5.52
N SER A 40 5.10 -3.34 4.68
CA SER A 40 4.51 -2.06 4.25
C SER A 40 4.51 -2.01 2.72
N THR A 41 3.39 -1.60 2.13
CA THR A 41 3.22 -1.48 0.67
C THR A 41 2.98 -0.02 0.29
N VAL A 42 3.75 0.49 -0.66
CA VAL A 42 3.65 1.86 -1.19
C VAL A 42 3.25 1.79 -2.66
N PHE A 43 2.36 2.67 -3.10
CA PHE A 43 1.83 2.67 -4.47
C PHE A 43 2.38 3.84 -5.28
N PHE A 44 2.75 3.58 -6.53
CA PHE A 44 3.21 4.60 -7.46
C PHE A 44 2.52 4.46 -8.82
N PHE A 45 2.27 5.59 -9.48
CA PHE A 45 1.77 5.64 -10.85
C PHE A 45 2.50 6.75 -11.62
N ASN A 46 3.17 6.42 -12.73
CA ASN A 46 3.99 7.36 -13.50
C ASN A 46 4.95 8.20 -12.62
N ALA A 47 5.70 7.54 -11.73
CA ALA A 47 6.61 8.13 -10.73
C ALA A 47 5.95 9.01 -9.64
N HIS A 48 4.62 9.17 -9.65
CA HIS A 48 3.89 9.86 -8.59
C HIS A 48 3.48 8.88 -7.50
N HIS A 49 3.74 9.25 -6.25
CA HIS A 49 3.26 8.50 -5.08
C HIS A 49 1.73 8.61 -4.98
N MET A 50 1.07 7.46 -4.91
CA MET A 50 -0.38 7.34 -4.81
C MET A 50 -0.77 7.09 -3.36
N LYS A 51 -1.58 7.99 -2.79
CA LYS A 51 -2.11 7.87 -1.43
C LYS A 51 -3.46 7.15 -1.45
N MET A 52 -3.79 6.50 -0.35
CA MET A 52 -5.11 5.91 -0.14
C MET A 52 -5.68 6.33 1.20
N ASP A 53 -6.91 6.85 1.17
CA ASP A 53 -7.69 7.17 2.35
C ASP A 53 -8.31 5.88 2.90
N PHE A 54 -7.79 5.44 4.04
CA PHE A 54 -8.25 4.25 4.77
C PHE A 54 -9.20 4.60 5.92
N GLY A 55 -9.53 5.89 6.12
CA GLY A 55 -10.16 6.39 7.35
C GLY A 55 -9.19 6.46 8.54
N THR A 56 -7.88 6.44 8.30
CA THR A 56 -6.80 6.54 9.31
C THR A 56 -5.96 7.80 9.10
N ALA A 57 -5.08 8.15 10.04
CA ALA A 57 -4.25 9.35 9.90
C ALA A 57 -3.18 9.25 8.79
N ASP A 58 -2.65 8.04 8.56
CA ASP A 58 -1.66 7.78 7.52
C ASP A 58 -2.32 7.25 6.25
N HIS A 59 -2.10 7.95 5.14
CA HIS A 59 -2.59 7.60 3.80
C HIS A 59 -1.47 7.19 2.84
N THR A 60 -0.23 7.15 3.32
CA THR A 60 0.97 7.06 2.48
C THR A 60 1.37 5.63 2.15
N LYS A 61 1.00 4.69 3.01
CA LYS A 61 1.39 3.28 2.93
C LYS A 61 0.29 2.37 3.46
N TRP A 62 0.19 1.18 2.88
CA TRP A 62 -0.59 0.09 3.43
C TRP A 62 0.30 -0.71 4.38
N VAL A 63 0.01 -0.69 5.67
CA VAL A 63 0.74 -1.45 6.68
C VAL A 63 0.05 -2.79 6.91
N GLY A 64 0.81 -3.88 6.85
CA GLY A 64 0.37 -5.25 7.09
C GLY A 64 -0.02 -6.05 5.86
N ALA A 65 -0.49 -7.26 6.12
CA ALA A 65 -0.89 -8.21 5.09
C ALA A 65 -2.35 -7.99 4.66
N PHE A 66 -2.64 -8.21 3.37
CA PHE A 66 -4.01 -8.31 2.88
C PHE A 66 -4.65 -9.61 3.38
N HIS A 67 -5.92 -9.55 3.81
CA HIS A 67 -6.63 -10.70 4.35
C HIS A 67 -6.85 -11.79 3.29
N LYS A 68 -7.22 -11.40 2.07
CA LYS A 68 -7.39 -12.31 0.93
C LYS A 68 -6.85 -11.71 -0.35
N LYS A 69 -6.71 -12.57 -1.35
CA LYS A 69 -6.21 -12.22 -2.69
C LYS A 69 -7.00 -11.07 -3.33
N GLN A 70 -8.33 -11.14 -3.25
CA GLN A 70 -9.22 -10.16 -3.85
C GLN A 70 -9.05 -8.77 -3.25
N ASP A 71 -8.76 -8.67 -1.93
CA ASP A 71 -8.59 -7.37 -1.27
C ASP A 71 -7.41 -6.60 -1.88
N PHE A 72 -6.31 -7.31 -2.18
CA PHE A 72 -5.17 -6.72 -2.86
C PHE A 72 -5.53 -6.26 -4.28
N ILE A 73 -6.27 -7.08 -5.03
CA ILE A 73 -6.69 -6.75 -6.40
C ILE A 73 -7.56 -5.50 -6.41
N ASP A 74 -8.56 -5.45 -5.53
CA ASP A 74 -9.50 -4.34 -5.41
C ASP A 74 -8.78 -3.03 -5.07
N VAL A 75 -7.82 -3.07 -4.14
CA VAL A 75 -7.00 -1.91 -3.76
C VAL A 75 -6.15 -1.41 -4.94
N VAL A 76 -5.47 -2.31 -5.65
CA VAL A 76 -4.64 -1.94 -6.80
C VAL A 76 -5.51 -1.39 -7.95
N GLU A 77 -6.68 -1.96 -8.18
CA GLU A 77 -7.63 -1.48 -9.18
C GLU A 77 -8.16 -0.08 -8.83
N ALA A 78 -8.49 0.19 -7.56
CA ALA A 78 -8.92 1.50 -7.10
C ALA A 78 -7.83 2.57 -7.31
N ILE A 79 -6.57 2.23 -6.98
CA ILE A 79 -5.40 3.09 -7.25
C ILE A 79 -5.28 3.37 -8.74
N TYR A 80 -5.27 2.33 -9.57
CA TYR A 80 -5.13 2.46 -11.03
C TYR A 80 -6.24 3.34 -11.63
N ARG A 81 -7.51 3.06 -11.30
CA ARG A 81 -8.65 3.84 -11.80
C ARG A 81 -8.62 5.29 -11.33
N GLY A 82 -8.18 5.57 -10.11
CA GLY A 82 -8.02 6.92 -9.60
C GLY A 82 -6.89 7.68 -10.30
N ALA A 83 -5.73 7.03 -10.47
CA ALA A 83 -4.58 7.61 -11.13
C ALA A 83 -4.86 7.93 -12.61
N MET A 84 -5.57 7.04 -13.31
CA MET A 84 -6.03 7.27 -14.69
C MET A 84 -6.96 8.49 -14.83
N LYS A 85 -7.60 8.91 -13.73
CA LYS A 85 -8.42 10.14 -13.65
C LYS A 85 -7.65 11.35 -13.12
N GLY A 86 -6.33 11.26 -12.97
CA GLY A 86 -5.47 12.33 -12.47
C GLY A 86 -5.53 12.54 -10.95
N LYS A 87 -6.09 11.60 -10.18
CA LYS A 87 -6.09 11.70 -8.71
C LYS A 87 -4.75 11.27 -8.13
N LEU A 88 -4.34 11.90 -7.03
CA LEU A 88 -3.17 11.50 -6.22
C LEU A 88 -3.56 10.81 -4.90
N ILE A 89 -4.85 10.86 -4.54
CA ILE A 89 -5.43 10.16 -3.40
C ILE A 89 -6.74 9.49 -3.82
N VAL A 90 -6.95 8.26 -3.38
CA VAL A 90 -8.16 7.48 -3.64
C VAL A 90 -8.74 6.94 -2.33
N SER A 91 -10.06 6.76 -2.27
CA SER A 91 -10.69 6.11 -1.12
C SER A 91 -10.47 4.60 -1.16
N CYS A 92 -10.26 3.98 0.00
CA CYS A 92 -10.12 2.54 0.11
C CYS A 92 -11.44 1.84 -0.32
N PRO A 93 -11.37 0.82 -1.21
CA PRO A 93 -12.57 0.12 -1.67
C PRO A 93 -13.05 -0.97 -0.69
N LEU A 94 -12.28 -1.23 0.37
CA LEU A 94 -12.51 -2.34 1.30
C LEU A 94 -13.36 -1.89 2.49
N PRO A 95 -14.17 -2.79 3.05
CA PRO A 95 -14.92 -2.49 4.27
C PRO A 95 -13.94 -2.31 5.46
N PRO A 96 -14.28 -1.50 6.48
CA PRO A 96 -13.38 -1.15 7.58
C PRO A 96 -12.80 -2.34 8.36
N GLU A 97 -13.49 -3.49 8.38
CA GLU A 97 -13.03 -4.71 9.05
C GLU A 97 -11.91 -5.41 8.30
N ARG A 98 -11.73 -5.11 7.00
CA ARG A 98 -10.68 -5.67 6.14
C ARG A 98 -9.45 -4.78 6.04
N ILE A 99 -9.55 -3.53 6.52
CA ILE A 99 -8.44 -2.59 6.61
C ILE A 99 -7.61 -2.97 7.84
N PRO A 100 -6.29 -3.18 7.72
CA PRO A 100 -5.44 -3.48 8.86
C PRO A 100 -5.50 -2.36 9.89
N LYS A 101 -6.05 -2.68 11.06
CA LYS A 101 -6.12 -1.76 12.20
C LYS A 101 -4.83 -1.86 12.99
N TYR A 102 -3.73 -1.33 12.43
CA TYR A 102 -2.56 -1.07 13.27
C TYR A 102 -2.95 0.08 14.18
N GLN A 103 -3.33 -0.24 15.42
CA GLN A 103 -3.29 0.73 16.49
C GLN A 103 -1.88 1.30 16.48
N LEU A 104 -1.76 2.57 16.15
CA LEU A 104 -0.74 3.43 16.71
C LEU A 104 -0.85 3.28 18.23
N LEU A 105 -0.23 2.23 18.77
CA LEU A 105 0.17 2.15 20.17
C LEU A 105 1.28 3.19 20.34
N TYR A 106 0.92 4.48 20.19
CA TYR A 106 1.45 5.47 21.10
C TYR A 106 0.94 5.03 22.47
N LYS A 107 1.67 4.11 23.10
CA LYS A 107 1.79 4.19 24.55
C LYS A 107 2.42 5.54 24.78
N ASP A 108 1.63 6.45 25.33
CA ASP A 108 2.11 7.67 25.94
C ASP A 108 3.43 7.35 26.67
N VAL A 109 4.52 7.96 26.19
CA VAL A 109 5.76 8.13 26.96
C VAL A 109 5.76 9.58 27.40
#